data_AF-A0A1V6GZ06-F1
#
_entry.id   AF-A0A1V6GZ06-F1
#
_cell.length_a   1.000
_cell.length_b   1.000
_cell.length_c   1.000
_cell.angle_alpha   90.00
_cell.angle_beta   90.00
_cell.angle_gamma   90.00
#
_symmetry.space_group_name_H-M   'P 1'
#
loop_
_entity.id
_entity.type
_entity.pdbx_description
1 polymer ?
#
loop_
_entity_poly.entity_id
_entity_poly.type
_entity_poly.pdbx_seq_one_letter_code
_entity_poly.pdbx_strand_id
1 'polypeptide(L)'
;MLSGKDQLLMKYAKYVDRRSPHRRENSRMDSYLIEAVLEKPEYHPRQYLERLETITGRKPLFYNVLLNLRINRLDNPTKRSAWVEETKKTAKYLYYYLHPETGNHDKRKLYERLSERILKVPYIKKPMMDSKAVLIAMSRIGPLREDLSERLPNIMKYLDFGTLEYFLKAFIDEVAFEYGLRKKKSIEESLDDLASFIAVPEKREYETNDLQEQNDYLRQENEDLRSGLEITTQEVEEFRNNISLFREEEKKLAVSNFFQSLNCSQYGYLLDQMAYSEKQLQMLKEKGYQFPEEVESIPLTIRMFMRFLKEYGIFPIETGDSEREISLDACQNCDYSGSPFLTEDEKKNVRIVSSGWKIGDILISKPRVEETSSARDSLE
;
A
#
# COMPACT_ATOMS: atom_id res chain seq x y z
N MET A 1 -12.30 -3.07 11.86
CA MET A 1 -11.97 -3.66 10.54
C MET A 1 -10.62 -4.36 10.68
N LEU A 2 -10.45 -5.53 10.08
CA LEU A 2 -9.14 -6.22 10.07
C LEU A 2 -8.12 -5.38 9.29
N SER A 3 -6.86 -5.37 9.73
CA SER A 3 -5.79 -4.66 9.01
C SER A 3 -5.51 -5.32 7.64
N GLY A 4 -4.89 -4.59 6.70
CA GLY A 4 -4.64 -5.09 5.34
C GLY A 4 -3.84 -6.39 5.33
N LYS A 5 -2.82 -6.49 6.17
CA LYS A 5 -2.04 -7.73 6.33
C LYS A 5 -2.85 -8.89 6.91
N ASP A 6 -3.80 -8.63 7.82
CA ASP A 6 -4.63 -9.67 8.44
C ASP A 6 -5.60 -10.27 7.42
N GLN A 7 -6.16 -9.41 6.56
CA GLN A 7 -7.00 -9.83 5.44
C GLN A 7 -6.20 -10.70 4.45
N LEU A 8 -4.96 -10.32 4.16
CA LEU A 8 -4.06 -11.09 3.30
C LEU A 8 -3.74 -12.47 3.92
N LEU A 9 -3.37 -12.52 5.20
CA LEU A 9 -3.14 -13.78 5.91
C LEU A 9 -4.39 -14.68 5.90
N MET A 10 -5.57 -14.11 6.11
CA MET A 10 -6.83 -14.84 6.04
C MET A 10 -7.13 -15.37 4.64
N LYS A 11 -6.88 -14.57 3.59
CA LYS A 11 -7.05 -14.97 2.18
C LYS A 11 -6.21 -16.21 1.85
N TYR A 12 -4.91 -16.16 2.17
CA TYR A 12 -4.00 -17.26 1.85
C TYR A 12 -4.21 -18.49 2.75
N ALA A 13 -4.61 -18.32 4.01
CA ALA A 13 -4.99 -19.44 4.87
C ALA A 13 -6.21 -20.20 4.30
N LYS A 14 -7.26 -19.47 3.89
CA LYS A 14 -8.44 -20.08 3.23
C LYS A 14 -8.06 -20.77 1.92
N TYR A 15 -7.12 -20.21 1.18
CA TYR A 15 -6.64 -20.81 -0.06
C TYR A 15 -5.93 -22.15 0.20
N VAL A 16 -5.13 -22.25 1.27
CA VAL A 16 -4.54 -23.53 1.71
C VAL A 16 -5.63 -24.57 1.99
N ASP A 17 -6.70 -24.19 2.69
CA ASP A 17 -7.78 -25.12 3.06
C ASP A 17 -8.53 -25.69 1.85
N ARG A 18 -8.61 -24.93 0.76
CA ARG A 18 -9.25 -25.33 -0.50
C ARG A 18 -8.38 -26.23 -1.37
N ARG A 19 -7.08 -26.38 -1.08
CA ARG A 19 -6.18 -27.19 -1.91
C ARG A 19 -6.44 -28.67 -1.78
N SER A 20 -6.33 -29.36 -2.91
CA SER A 20 -6.40 -30.82 -2.97
C SER A 20 -5.36 -31.46 -2.04
N PRO A 21 -5.68 -32.60 -1.39
CA PRO A 21 -4.74 -33.29 -0.51
C PRO A 21 -3.40 -33.61 -1.18
N HIS A 22 -3.42 -33.95 -2.47
CA HIS A 22 -2.22 -34.25 -3.24
C HIS A 22 -1.29 -33.04 -3.38
N ARG A 23 -1.82 -31.86 -3.69
CA ARG A 23 -1.01 -30.62 -3.79
C ARG A 23 -0.43 -30.17 -2.46
N ARG A 24 -1.21 -30.31 -1.39
CA ARG A 24 -0.72 -30.03 -0.04
C ARG A 24 0.45 -30.94 0.31
N GLU A 25 0.38 -32.21 -0.07
CA GLU A 25 1.46 -33.16 0.17
C GLU A 25 2.71 -32.85 -0.66
N ASN A 26 2.58 -32.51 -1.95
CA ASN A 26 3.74 -32.11 -2.77
C ASN A 26 4.40 -30.83 -2.23
N SER A 27 3.61 -29.80 -1.89
CA SER A 27 4.12 -28.57 -1.29
C SER A 27 4.77 -28.81 0.07
N ARG A 28 4.30 -29.81 0.82
CA ARG A 28 4.88 -30.24 2.08
C ARG A 28 6.24 -30.93 1.84
N MET A 29 6.36 -31.79 0.84
CA MET A 29 7.65 -32.40 0.45
C MET A 29 8.68 -31.32 0.08
N ASP A 30 8.27 -30.30 -0.67
CA ASP A 30 9.12 -29.16 -1.01
C ASP A 30 9.61 -28.41 0.24
N SER A 31 8.73 -28.26 1.24
CA SER A 31 9.08 -27.64 2.53
C SER A 31 10.18 -28.43 3.24
N TYR A 32 10.03 -29.76 3.31
CA TYR A 32 11.04 -30.62 3.93
C TYR A 32 12.36 -30.61 3.19
N LEU A 33 12.34 -30.52 1.86
CA LEU A 33 13.58 -30.43 1.06
C LEU A 33 14.30 -29.11 1.37
N ILE A 34 13.59 -27.98 1.41
CA ILE A 34 14.16 -26.69 1.77
C ILE A 34 14.75 -26.73 3.18
N GLU A 35 14.01 -27.27 4.15
CA GLU A 35 14.50 -27.42 5.53
C GLU A 35 15.79 -28.22 5.59
N ALA A 36 15.86 -29.34 4.86
CA ALA A 36 17.05 -30.17 4.80
C ALA A 36 18.24 -29.41 4.18
N VAL A 37 18.02 -28.64 3.11
CA VAL A 37 19.05 -27.83 2.45
C VAL A 37 19.53 -26.69 3.36
N LEU A 38 18.63 -26.01 4.08
CA LEU A 38 18.97 -24.92 5.00
C LEU A 38 19.84 -25.39 6.16
N GLU A 39 19.66 -26.63 6.61
CA GLU A 39 20.43 -27.21 7.71
C GLU A 39 21.76 -27.80 7.30
N LYS A 40 21.80 -28.44 6.13
CA LYS A 40 22.94 -29.24 5.67
C LYS A 40 23.25 -28.97 4.19
N PRO A 41 23.61 -27.73 3.81
CA PRO A 41 23.84 -27.35 2.41
C PRO A 41 24.94 -28.18 1.71
N GLU A 42 25.86 -28.74 2.48
CA GLU A 42 26.96 -29.59 2.02
C GLU A 42 26.51 -30.97 1.53
N TYR A 43 25.31 -31.43 1.89
CA TYR A 43 24.84 -32.78 1.57
C TYR A 43 24.72 -33.03 0.08
N HIS A 44 25.09 -34.24 -0.33
CA HIS A 44 24.82 -34.75 -1.67
C HIS A 44 23.30 -34.97 -1.84
N PRO A 45 22.73 -34.80 -3.06
CA PRO A 45 21.30 -35.01 -3.31
C PRO A 45 20.71 -36.34 -2.79
N ARG A 46 21.52 -37.40 -2.74
CA ARG A 46 21.10 -38.71 -2.20
C ARG A 46 20.88 -38.66 -0.69
N GLN A 47 21.66 -37.88 0.04
CA GLN A 47 21.50 -37.72 1.48
C GLN A 47 20.24 -36.91 1.81
N TYR A 48 19.86 -35.94 0.97
CA TYR A 48 18.55 -35.29 1.11
C TYR A 48 17.41 -36.27 0.86
N LEU A 49 17.55 -37.18 -0.11
CA LEU A 49 16.55 -38.22 -0.37
C LEU A 49 16.35 -39.12 0.84
N GLU A 50 17.43 -39.67 1.41
CA GLU A 50 17.39 -40.52 2.61
C GLU A 50 16.75 -39.80 3.80
N ARG A 51 17.07 -38.51 3.95
CA ARG A 51 16.49 -37.67 4.99
C ARG A 51 14.99 -37.43 4.78
N LEU A 52 14.56 -37.16 3.55
CA LEU A 52 13.14 -37.04 3.21
C LEU A 52 12.39 -38.34 3.46
N GLU A 53 12.98 -39.49 3.11
CA GLU A 53 12.42 -40.81 3.39
C GLU A 53 12.23 -41.04 4.89
N THR A 54 13.21 -40.64 5.69
CA THR A 54 13.15 -40.73 7.16
C THR A 54 12.06 -39.82 7.75
N ILE A 55 11.93 -38.58 7.27
CA ILE A 55 10.97 -37.60 7.81
C ILE A 55 9.53 -37.92 7.40
N THR A 56 9.34 -38.41 6.18
CA THR A 56 8.01 -38.51 5.55
C THR A 56 7.48 -39.93 5.49
N GLY A 57 8.33 -40.93 5.73
CA GLY A 57 8.01 -42.35 5.55
C GLY A 57 7.76 -42.73 4.08
N ARG A 58 8.05 -41.84 3.14
CA ARG A 58 7.86 -42.03 1.70
C ARG A 58 9.17 -41.83 0.99
N LYS A 59 9.41 -42.63 -0.05
CA LYS A 59 10.61 -42.51 -0.88
C LYS A 59 10.31 -41.68 -2.13
N PRO A 60 10.56 -40.36 -2.13
CA PRO A 60 10.44 -39.60 -3.38
C PRO A 60 11.43 -40.15 -4.41
N LEU A 61 11.15 -39.92 -5.69
CA LEU A 61 12.11 -40.29 -6.72
C LEU A 61 13.37 -39.43 -6.56
N PHE A 62 14.55 -40.07 -6.57
CA PHE A 62 15.83 -39.36 -6.52
C PHE A 62 15.93 -38.26 -7.59
N TYR A 63 15.37 -38.55 -8.77
CA TYR A 63 15.27 -37.60 -9.88
C TYR A 63 14.56 -36.30 -9.48
N ASN A 64 13.47 -36.37 -8.70
CA ASN A 64 12.70 -35.19 -8.30
C ASN A 64 13.48 -34.26 -7.37
N VAL A 65 14.27 -34.83 -6.45
CA VAL A 65 15.16 -34.07 -5.56
C VAL A 65 16.25 -33.39 -6.37
N LEU A 66 16.89 -34.13 -7.28
CA LEU A 66 17.96 -33.60 -8.13
C LEU A 66 17.45 -32.52 -9.09
N LEU A 67 16.29 -32.73 -9.70
CA LEU A 67 15.65 -31.79 -10.61
C LEU A 67 15.30 -30.48 -9.89
N ASN A 68 14.70 -30.55 -8.70
CA ASN A 68 14.42 -29.37 -7.88
C ASN A 68 15.69 -28.56 -7.58
N LEU A 69 16.77 -29.23 -7.17
CA LEU A 69 18.04 -28.55 -6.91
C LEU A 69 18.62 -27.92 -8.20
N ARG A 70 18.57 -28.62 -9.34
CA ARG A 70 19.08 -28.09 -10.63
C ARG A 70 18.29 -26.89 -11.12
N ILE A 71 16.95 -26.95 -11.11
CA ILE A 71 16.08 -25.84 -11.53
C ILE A 71 16.38 -24.59 -10.69
N ASN A 72 16.69 -24.77 -9.41
CA ASN A 72 17.05 -23.70 -8.48
C ASN A 72 18.55 -23.33 -8.51
N ARG A 73 19.37 -23.95 -9.37
CA ARG A 73 20.84 -23.75 -9.45
C ARG A 73 21.59 -24.08 -8.14
N LEU A 74 21.01 -24.98 -7.37
CA LEU A 74 21.44 -25.48 -6.05
C LEU A 74 21.98 -26.91 -6.13
N ASP A 75 22.40 -27.38 -7.29
CA ASP A 75 23.01 -28.71 -7.48
C ASP A 75 24.44 -28.79 -6.91
N ASN A 76 25.14 -27.67 -6.85
CA ASN A 76 26.48 -27.55 -6.28
C ASN A 76 26.48 -27.18 -4.77
N PRO A 77 27.24 -27.89 -3.90
CA PRO A 77 27.31 -27.60 -2.46
C PRO A 77 27.77 -26.18 -2.10
N THR A 78 28.73 -25.62 -2.83
CA THR A 78 29.23 -24.26 -2.60
C THR A 78 28.16 -23.23 -2.93
N LYS A 79 27.42 -23.42 -4.03
CA LYS A 79 26.29 -22.56 -4.38
C LYS A 79 25.17 -22.65 -3.34
N ARG A 80 24.85 -23.86 -2.87
CA ARG A 80 23.89 -24.06 -1.77
C ARG A 80 24.32 -23.34 -0.50
N SER A 81 25.58 -23.45 -0.11
CA SER A 81 26.09 -22.82 1.11
C SER A 81 25.99 -21.29 1.02
N ALA A 82 26.42 -20.70 -0.11
CA ALA A 82 26.27 -19.26 -0.35
C ALA A 82 24.81 -18.81 -0.34
N TRP A 83 23.93 -19.60 -0.98
CA TRP A 83 22.49 -19.36 -1.00
C TRP A 83 21.89 -19.37 0.41
N VAL A 84 22.18 -20.40 1.21
CA VAL A 84 21.70 -20.53 2.60
C VAL A 84 22.11 -19.32 3.45
N GLU A 85 23.34 -18.84 3.32
CA GLU A 85 23.81 -17.66 4.08
C GLU A 85 23.06 -16.39 3.67
N GLU A 86 22.83 -16.18 2.38
CA GLU A 86 22.02 -15.05 1.89
C GLU A 86 20.54 -15.18 2.29
N THR A 87 19.98 -16.39 2.31
CA THR A 87 18.62 -16.66 2.80
C THR A 87 18.51 -16.32 4.28
N LYS A 88 19.44 -16.78 5.13
CA LYS A 88 19.45 -16.47 6.57
C LYS A 88 19.56 -14.97 6.83
N LYS A 89 20.39 -14.27 6.07
CA LYS A 89 20.53 -12.81 6.16
C LYS A 89 19.23 -12.09 5.82
N THR A 90 18.56 -12.52 4.74
CA THR A 90 17.28 -11.96 4.30
C THR A 90 16.16 -12.28 5.29
N ALA A 91 16.13 -13.50 5.84
CA ALA A 91 15.21 -13.91 6.89
C ALA A 91 15.36 -13.08 8.17
N LYS A 92 16.58 -12.70 8.55
CA LYS A 92 16.81 -11.76 9.66
C LYS A 92 16.21 -10.39 9.39
N TYR A 93 16.39 -9.85 8.18
CA TYR A 93 15.76 -8.57 7.83
C TYR A 93 14.24 -8.65 7.91
N LEU A 94 13.65 -9.73 7.41
CA LEU A 94 12.21 -9.94 7.47
C LEU A 94 11.72 -10.10 8.92
N TYR A 95 12.42 -10.88 9.73
CA TYR A 95 12.08 -11.09 11.14
C TYR A 95 12.01 -9.77 11.91
N TYR A 96 13.09 -8.96 11.85
CA TYR A 96 13.16 -7.67 12.53
C TYR A 96 12.19 -6.64 11.95
N TYR A 97 11.90 -6.72 10.65
CA TYR A 97 10.91 -5.85 10.01
C TYR A 97 9.50 -6.10 10.55
N LEU A 98 9.14 -7.36 10.83
CA LEU A 98 7.83 -7.76 11.34
C LEU A 98 7.69 -7.66 12.87
N HIS A 99 8.80 -7.58 13.61
CA HIS A 99 8.84 -7.51 15.07
C HIS A 99 9.40 -6.16 15.55
N PRO A 100 8.56 -5.10 15.57
CA PRO A 100 9.01 -3.75 15.91
C PRO A 100 9.55 -3.61 17.34
N GLU A 101 9.24 -4.54 18.23
CA GLU A 101 9.67 -4.51 19.64
C GLU A 101 11.07 -5.12 19.86
N THR A 102 11.65 -5.78 18.85
CA THR A 102 12.90 -6.57 19.02
C THR A 102 14.20 -5.79 18.82
N GLY A 103 14.15 -4.45 18.70
CA GLY A 103 15.35 -3.61 18.69
C GLY A 103 15.16 -2.24 18.03
N ASN A 104 16.17 -1.39 18.15
CA ASN A 104 16.21 -0.04 17.58
C ASN A 104 16.58 -0.08 16.08
N HIS A 105 15.92 -0.95 15.31
CA HIS A 105 16.19 -1.12 13.89
C HIS A 105 15.42 -0.10 13.05
N ASP A 106 16.13 0.57 12.16
CA ASP A 106 15.55 1.50 11.18
C ASP A 106 14.70 0.74 10.16
N LYS A 107 13.37 0.83 10.32
CA LYS A 107 12.37 0.14 9.48
C LYS A 107 12.50 0.50 8.01
N ARG A 108 12.87 1.74 7.69
CA ARG A 108 13.05 2.18 6.31
C ARG A 108 14.23 1.46 5.67
N LYS A 109 15.36 1.36 6.37
CA LYS A 109 16.53 0.59 5.90
C LYS A 109 16.24 -0.90 5.76
N LEU A 110 15.44 -1.48 6.66
CA LEU A 110 15.01 -2.88 6.55
C LEU A 110 14.14 -3.08 5.30
N TYR A 111 13.17 -2.19 5.08
CA TYR A 111 12.32 -2.23 3.89
C TYR A 111 13.13 -2.05 2.60
N GLU A 112 14.08 -1.12 2.54
CA GLU A 112 14.97 -0.95 1.37
C GLU A 112 15.75 -2.23 1.06
N ARG A 113 16.33 -2.88 2.08
CA ARG A 113 17.05 -4.15 1.92
C ARG A 113 16.14 -5.29 1.48
N LEU A 114 14.92 -5.38 2.00
CA LEU A 114 13.92 -6.36 1.57
C LEU A 114 13.45 -6.08 0.14
N SER A 115 13.31 -4.80 -0.22
CA SER A 115 12.92 -4.37 -1.56
C SER A 115 13.97 -4.81 -2.59
N GLU A 116 15.25 -4.59 -2.32
CA GLU A 116 16.34 -5.03 -3.20
C GLU A 116 16.43 -6.55 -3.36
N ARG A 117 16.12 -7.30 -2.30
CA ARG A 117 16.37 -8.75 -2.21
C ARG A 117 15.16 -9.61 -2.57
N ILE A 118 13.96 -9.08 -2.45
CA ILE A 118 12.71 -9.81 -2.66
C ILE A 118 11.85 -9.09 -3.71
N LEU A 119 11.55 -7.80 -3.52
CA LEU A 119 10.56 -7.11 -4.36
C LEU A 119 11.08 -6.83 -5.78
N LYS A 120 12.29 -6.28 -5.90
CA LYS A 120 12.90 -5.81 -7.15
C LYS A 120 13.67 -6.89 -7.93
N VAL A 121 13.75 -8.10 -7.41
CA VAL A 121 14.43 -9.20 -8.10
C VAL A 121 13.49 -9.79 -9.17
N PRO A 122 13.88 -9.78 -10.46
CA PRO A 122 13.06 -10.38 -11.51
C PRO A 122 12.89 -11.88 -11.27
N TYR A 123 11.67 -12.39 -11.49
CA TYR A 123 11.33 -13.81 -11.28
C TYR A 123 12.29 -14.78 -11.99
N ILE A 124 12.74 -14.43 -13.20
CA ILE A 124 13.65 -15.24 -14.03
C ILE A 124 15.06 -15.38 -13.43
N LYS A 125 15.47 -14.46 -12.55
CA LYS A 125 16.85 -14.40 -12.00
C LYS A 125 17.00 -15.05 -10.63
N LYS A 126 15.91 -15.46 -9.99
CA LYS A 126 15.87 -15.96 -8.60
C LYS A 126 15.56 -17.46 -8.58
N PRO A 127 16.16 -18.26 -7.67
CA PRO A 127 15.64 -19.60 -7.41
C PRO A 127 14.18 -19.52 -6.94
N MET A 128 13.31 -20.35 -7.51
CA MET A 128 11.89 -20.42 -7.15
C MET A 128 11.70 -20.69 -5.64
N MET A 129 12.63 -21.44 -5.03
CA MET A 129 12.58 -21.80 -3.61
C MET A 129 12.80 -20.64 -2.63
N ASP A 130 13.28 -19.48 -3.08
CA ASP A 130 13.81 -18.43 -2.20
C ASP A 130 12.79 -17.91 -1.18
N SER A 131 11.58 -17.55 -1.61
CA SER A 131 10.59 -16.96 -0.69
C SER A 131 10.15 -17.94 0.39
N LYS A 132 9.99 -19.21 0.01
CA LYS A 132 9.69 -20.28 0.96
C LYS A 132 10.86 -20.50 1.93
N ALA A 133 12.08 -20.48 1.43
CA ALA A 133 13.28 -20.62 2.26
C ALA A 133 13.48 -19.45 3.23
N VAL A 134 13.22 -18.21 2.80
CA VAL A 134 13.26 -17.02 3.65
C VAL A 134 12.25 -17.13 4.79
N LEU A 135 11.01 -17.53 4.48
CA LEU A 135 9.96 -17.72 5.50
C LEU A 135 10.30 -18.86 6.48
N ILE A 136 10.80 -19.99 5.99
CA ILE A 136 11.25 -21.13 6.83
C ILE A 136 12.44 -20.74 7.71
N ALA A 137 13.41 -20.01 7.16
CA ALA A 137 14.54 -19.52 7.93
C ALA A 137 14.09 -18.48 8.98
N MET A 138 13.11 -17.62 8.65
CA MET A 138 12.59 -16.60 9.56
C MET A 138 11.89 -17.22 10.77
N SER A 139 11.05 -18.24 10.58
CA SER A 139 10.33 -18.90 11.67
C SER A 139 11.26 -19.61 12.67
N ARG A 140 12.53 -19.84 12.29
CA ARG A 140 13.56 -20.44 13.15
C ARG A 140 14.38 -19.41 13.94
N ILE A 141 14.23 -18.11 13.68
CA ILE A 141 15.00 -17.06 14.36
C ILE A 141 14.47 -16.82 15.78
N GLY A 142 13.15 -16.84 15.96
CA GLY A 142 12.49 -16.59 17.24
C GLY A 142 10.97 -16.79 17.13
N PRO A 143 10.24 -16.67 18.24
CA PRO A 143 8.79 -16.77 18.23
C PRO A 143 8.21 -15.69 17.31
N LEU A 144 7.18 -16.07 16.56
CA LEU A 144 6.37 -15.16 15.77
C LEU A 144 5.32 -14.50 16.66
N ARG A 145 4.90 -13.29 16.32
CA ARG A 145 3.70 -12.67 16.88
C ARG A 145 2.48 -13.60 16.73
N GLU A 146 1.53 -13.48 17.64
CA GLU A 146 0.38 -14.39 17.77
C GLU A 146 -0.42 -14.52 16.45
N ASP A 147 -0.69 -13.38 15.80
CA ASP A 147 -1.34 -13.26 14.48
C ASP A 147 -0.64 -14.06 13.37
N LEU A 148 0.69 -14.02 13.35
CA LEU A 148 1.50 -14.75 12.38
C LEU A 148 1.64 -16.23 12.75
N SER A 149 1.77 -16.53 14.05
CA SER A 149 1.99 -17.88 14.56
C SER A 149 0.82 -18.82 14.25
N GLU A 150 -0.41 -18.29 14.18
CA GLU A 150 -1.62 -19.07 13.89
C GLU A 150 -1.66 -19.54 12.42
N ARG A 151 -1.28 -18.68 11.47
CA ARG A 151 -1.60 -18.87 10.04
C ARG A 151 -0.38 -19.11 9.16
N LEU A 152 0.72 -18.41 9.44
CA LEU A 152 1.91 -18.44 8.61
C LEU A 152 2.52 -19.84 8.46
N PRO A 153 2.58 -20.70 9.50
CA PRO A 153 3.12 -22.06 9.35
C PRO A 153 2.37 -22.91 8.32
N ASN A 154 1.04 -22.82 8.26
CA ASN A 154 0.24 -23.57 7.29
C ASN A 154 0.41 -23.02 5.86
N ILE A 155 0.45 -21.69 5.72
CA ILE A 155 0.75 -21.00 4.46
C ILE A 155 2.10 -21.46 3.92
N MET A 156 3.15 -21.42 4.75
CA MET A 156 4.49 -21.87 4.37
C MET A 156 4.53 -23.34 3.98
N LYS A 157 3.87 -24.20 4.76
CA LYS A 157 3.95 -25.65 4.57
C LYS A 157 3.22 -26.14 3.32
N TYR A 158 2.10 -25.53 2.96
CA TYR A 158 1.16 -26.10 1.98
C TYR A 158 1.00 -25.29 0.69
N LEU A 159 1.64 -24.12 0.59
CA LEU A 159 1.73 -23.39 -0.66
C LEU A 159 2.99 -23.76 -1.44
N ASP A 160 2.88 -23.73 -2.77
CA ASP A 160 3.99 -23.89 -3.69
C ASP A 160 4.84 -22.62 -3.73
N PHE A 161 6.01 -22.74 -4.38
CA PHE A 161 6.99 -21.68 -4.50
C PHE A 161 6.45 -20.39 -5.14
N GLY A 162 5.71 -20.52 -6.24
CA GLY A 162 5.19 -19.36 -6.97
C GLY A 162 4.20 -18.59 -6.11
N THR A 163 3.22 -19.29 -5.55
CA THR A 163 2.21 -18.69 -4.68
C THR A 163 2.83 -18.03 -3.44
N LEU A 164 3.88 -18.63 -2.87
CA LEU A 164 4.59 -18.05 -1.72
C LEU A 164 5.43 -16.81 -2.05
N GLU A 165 5.98 -16.72 -3.25
CA GLU A 165 6.67 -15.51 -3.71
C GLU A 165 5.70 -14.32 -3.74
N TYR A 166 4.51 -14.51 -4.31
CA TYR A 166 3.48 -13.46 -4.36
C TYR A 166 2.98 -13.10 -2.97
N PHE A 167 2.68 -14.11 -2.14
CA PHE A 167 2.29 -13.89 -0.75
C PHE A 167 3.34 -13.06 -0.02
N LEU A 168 4.62 -13.41 -0.12
CA LEU A 168 5.69 -12.72 0.59
C LEU A 168 5.85 -11.27 0.12
N LYS A 169 5.80 -11.03 -1.21
CA LYS A 169 5.87 -9.68 -1.77
C LYS A 169 4.71 -8.80 -1.29
N ALA A 170 3.47 -9.30 -1.43
CA ALA A 170 2.27 -8.59 -0.99
C ALA A 170 2.27 -8.35 0.52
N PHE A 171 2.73 -9.32 1.30
CA PHE A 171 2.80 -9.21 2.75
C PHE A 171 3.81 -8.15 3.22
N ILE A 172 5.00 -8.08 2.60
CA ILE A 172 5.98 -7.02 2.87
C ILE A 172 5.42 -5.64 2.51
N ASP A 173 4.74 -5.54 1.36
CA ASP A 173 4.13 -4.31 0.87
C ASP A 173 3.04 -3.79 1.81
N GLU A 174 2.13 -4.66 2.27
CA GLU A 174 1.08 -4.27 3.20
C GLU A 174 1.63 -3.79 4.54
N VAL A 175 2.65 -4.46 5.07
CA VAL A 175 3.33 -4.01 6.29
C VAL A 175 4.04 -2.67 6.06
N ALA A 176 4.58 -2.42 4.86
CA ALA A 176 5.20 -1.14 4.51
C ALA A 176 4.17 0.00 4.47
N PHE A 177 2.98 -0.28 3.94
CA PHE A 177 1.87 0.66 3.95
C PHE A 177 1.41 0.98 5.39
N GLU A 178 1.26 -0.02 6.25
CA GLU A 178 0.92 0.18 7.67
C GLU A 178 1.95 1.04 8.41
N TYR A 179 3.23 0.93 8.04
CA TYR A 179 4.30 1.75 8.60
C TYR A 179 4.47 3.12 7.93
N GLY A 180 3.64 3.47 6.94
CA GLY A 180 3.76 4.73 6.18
C GLY A 180 5.03 4.82 5.34
N LEU A 181 5.71 3.70 5.10
CA LEU A 181 6.94 3.62 4.29
C LEU A 181 6.63 3.60 2.79
N ARG A 182 5.40 3.26 2.42
CA ARG A 182 4.90 3.25 1.06
C ARG A 182 3.51 3.89 1.02
N LYS A 183 3.21 4.60 -0.07
CA LYS A 183 1.83 5.00 -0.42
C LYS A 183 1.07 3.80 -0.96
N LYS A 184 -0.27 3.81 -0.83
CA LYS A 184 -1.14 2.80 -1.42
C LYS A 184 -0.86 2.69 -2.93
N LYS A 185 -0.79 1.47 -3.46
CA LYS A 185 -0.51 1.23 -4.90
C LYS A 185 -1.49 2.02 -5.77
N SER A 186 -0.98 2.62 -6.84
CA SER A 186 -1.85 3.18 -7.88
C SER A 186 -2.51 2.05 -8.68
N ILE A 187 -3.54 2.41 -9.43
CA ILE A 187 -4.20 1.47 -10.35
C ILE A 187 -3.22 1.00 -11.42
N GLU A 188 -2.37 1.89 -11.96
CA GLU A 188 -1.35 1.51 -12.93
C GLU A 188 -0.34 0.51 -12.37
N GLU A 189 0.19 0.75 -11.17
CA GLU A 189 1.15 -0.18 -10.53
C GLU A 189 0.52 -1.56 -10.30
N SER A 190 -0.76 -1.56 -9.91
CA SER A 190 -1.48 -2.80 -9.64
C SER A 190 -1.80 -3.54 -10.96
N LEU A 191 -2.12 -2.81 -12.03
CA LEU A 191 -2.33 -3.37 -13.37
C LEU A 191 -1.04 -3.94 -13.97
N ASP A 192 0.11 -3.30 -13.74
CA ASP A 192 1.41 -3.78 -14.19
C ASP A 192 1.82 -5.08 -13.47
N ASP A 193 1.56 -5.19 -12.16
CA ASP A 193 1.75 -6.43 -11.41
C ASP A 193 0.90 -7.57 -11.99
N LEU A 194 -0.37 -7.29 -12.33
CA LEU A 194 -1.29 -8.27 -12.91
C LEU A 194 -0.91 -8.62 -14.36
N ALA A 195 -0.44 -7.66 -15.15
CA ALA A 195 0.10 -7.89 -16.49
C ALA A 195 1.36 -8.77 -16.45
N SER A 196 2.22 -8.58 -15.44
CA SER A 196 3.39 -9.43 -15.22
C SER A 196 3.02 -10.87 -14.81
N PHE A 197 1.85 -11.06 -14.17
CA PHE A 197 1.30 -12.37 -13.82
C PHE A 197 0.73 -13.11 -15.05
N ILE A 198 0.08 -12.38 -15.96
CA ILE A 198 -0.50 -12.93 -17.19
C ILE A 198 0.57 -13.24 -18.24
N ALA A 199 1.79 -12.69 -18.12
CA ALA A 199 2.90 -12.96 -19.02
C ALA A 199 3.23 -14.46 -19.02
N VAL A 200 2.66 -15.16 -19.99
CA VAL A 200 2.76 -16.61 -20.17
C VAL A 200 4.24 -16.97 -20.33
N PRO A 201 4.83 -17.81 -19.45
CA PRO A 201 6.13 -18.40 -19.72
C PRO A 201 6.03 -19.21 -21.02
N GLU A 202 7.00 -19.06 -21.92
CA GLU A 202 7.09 -19.88 -23.14
C GLU A 202 6.78 -21.35 -22.83
N LYS A 203 5.85 -21.92 -23.61
CA LYS A 203 5.53 -23.34 -23.60
C LYS A 203 6.82 -24.14 -23.60
N ARG A 204 7.11 -24.85 -22.50
CA ARG A 204 8.17 -25.83 -22.48
C ARG A 204 7.63 -27.08 -23.16
N GLU A 205 8.12 -27.37 -24.36
CA GLU A 205 7.83 -28.64 -25.02
C GLU A 205 8.38 -29.78 -24.15
N TYR A 206 7.48 -30.62 -23.64
CA TYR A 206 7.81 -31.78 -22.84
C TYR A 206 7.71 -33.01 -23.74
N GLU A 207 8.83 -33.44 -24.31
CA GLU A 207 8.90 -34.66 -25.12
C GLU A 207 9.25 -35.86 -24.23
N THR A 208 8.25 -36.65 -23.86
CA THR A 208 8.42 -37.97 -23.24
C THR A 208 7.66 -39.02 -24.03
N ASN A 209 8.27 -40.19 -24.26
CA ASN A 209 7.62 -41.31 -24.96
C ASN A 209 6.70 -42.16 -24.05
N ASP A 210 6.63 -41.86 -22.74
CA ASP A 210 5.72 -42.51 -21.80
C ASP A 210 4.39 -41.74 -21.72
N LEU A 211 3.33 -42.37 -22.22
CA LEU A 211 1.98 -41.81 -22.28
C LEU A 211 1.37 -41.58 -20.89
N GLN A 212 1.78 -42.36 -19.88
CA GLN A 212 1.26 -42.22 -18.52
C GLN A 212 1.86 -40.97 -17.84
N GLU A 213 3.17 -40.81 -17.96
CA GLU A 213 3.90 -39.64 -17.46
C GLU A 213 3.46 -38.35 -18.16
N GLN A 214 3.18 -38.44 -19.47
CA GLN A 214 2.62 -37.32 -20.24
C GLN A 214 1.19 -36.97 -19.82
N ASN A 215 0.34 -37.95 -19.49
CA ASN A 215 -1.01 -37.69 -19.00
C ASN A 215 -0.99 -37.02 -17.62
N ASP A 216 -0.11 -37.49 -16.74
CA ASP A 216 0.06 -36.93 -15.40
C ASP A 216 0.60 -35.49 -15.48
N TYR A 217 1.56 -35.23 -16.38
CA TYR A 217 2.05 -33.87 -16.68
C TYR A 217 0.93 -32.96 -17.22
N LEU A 218 0.15 -33.40 -18.21
CA LEU A 218 -0.93 -32.59 -18.80
C LEU A 218 -2.08 -32.32 -17.82
N ARG A 219 -2.34 -33.26 -16.90
CA ARG A 219 -3.29 -33.05 -15.79
C ARG A 219 -2.76 -32.00 -14.82
N GLN A 220 -1.50 -32.10 -14.46
CA GLN A 220 -0.83 -31.12 -13.60
C GLN A 220 -0.86 -29.73 -14.23
N GLU A 221 -0.50 -29.60 -15.52
CA GLU A 221 -0.53 -28.33 -16.26
C GLU A 221 -1.95 -27.74 -16.34
N ASN A 222 -2.97 -28.55 -16.64
CA ASN A 222 -4.36 -28.08 -16.66
C ASN A 222 -4.83 -27.58 -15.29
N GLU A 223 -4.46 -28.26 -14.22
CA GLU A 223 -4.83 -27.83 -12.87
C GLU A 223 -4.04 -26.58 -12.44
N ASP A 224 -2.78 -26.43 -12.86
CA ASP A 224 -1.96 -25.25 -12.61
C ASP A 224 -2.55 -24.03 -13.34
N LEU A 225 -2.94 -24.20 -14.60
CA LEU A 225 -3.67 -23.19 -15.37
C LEU A 225 -4.99 -22.81 -14.70
N ARG A 226 -5.77 -23.77 -14.21
CA ARG A 226 -7.03 -23.50 -13.48
C ARG A 226 -6.80 -22.72 -12.19
N SER A 227 -5.73 -23.04 -11.47
CA SER A 227 -5.38 -22.37 -10.21
C SER A 227 -4.88 -20.95 -10.44
N GLY A 228 -4.06 -20.75 -11.47
CA GLY A 228 -3.66 -19.42 -11.92
C GLY A 228 -4.88 -18.59 -12.30
N LEU A 229 -5.81 -19.18 -13.05
CA LEU A 229 -7.05 -18.52 -13.46
C LEU A 229 -7.96 -18.14 -12.29
N GLU A 230 -8.09 -19.00 -11.26
CA GLU A 230 -8.84 -18.67 -10.05
C GLU A 230 -8.22 -17.48 -9.30
N ILE A 231 -6.89 -17.43 -9.19
CA ILE A 231 -6.15 -16.32 -8.57
C ILE A 231 -6.38 -15.04 -9.38
N THR A 232 -6.20 -15.08 -10.71
CA THR A 232 -6.43 -13.92 -11.57
C THR A 232 -7.87 -13.42 -11.46
N THR A 233 -8.85 -14.34 -11.36
CA THR A 233 -10.27 -13.96 -11.25
C THR A 233 -10.55 -13.23 -9.94
N GLN A 234 -10.01 -13.72 -8.82
CA GLN A 234 -10.14 -13.06 -7.51
C GLN A 234 -9.44 -11.70 -7.49
N GLU A 235 -8.26 -11.60 -8.11
CA GLU A 235 -7.56 -10.33 -8.23
C GLU A 235 -8.37 -9.34 -9.06
N VAL A 236 -8.88 -9.73 -10.24
CA VAL A 236 -9.76 -8.87 -11.07
C VAL A 236 -10.97 -8.36 -10.28
N GLU A 237 -11.52 -9.17 -9.39
CA GLU A 237 -12.64 -8.78 -8.53
C GLU A 237 -12.22 -7.76 -7.46
N GLU A 238 -11.04 -7.95 -6.86
CA GLU A 238 -10.40 -6.99 -5.96
C GLU A 238 -10.06 -5.67 -6.67
N PHE A 239 -9.60 -5.72 -7.93
CA PHE A 239 -9.41 -4.58 -8.80
C PHE A 239 -10.72 -3.82 -9.06
N ARG A 240 -11.81 -4.53 -9.35
CA ARG A 240 -13.12 -3.90 -9.54
C ARG A 240 -13.57 -3.15 -8.28
N ASN A 241 -13.30 -3.70 -7.09
CA ASN A 241 -13.59 -3.04 -5.82
C ASN A 241 -12.66 -1.84 -5.56
N ASN A 242 -11.39 -1.92 -5.96
CA ASN A 242 -10.46 -0.80 -5.83
C ASN A 242 -10.78 0.34 -6.82
N ILE A 243 -11.26 0.03 -8.03
CA ILE A 243 -11.70 1.03 -9.01
C ILE A 243 -12.89 1.83 -8.49
N SER A 244 -13.84 1.22 -7.78
CA SER A 244 -14.98 1.97 -7.24
C SER A 244 -14.53 2.97 -6.17
N LEU A 245 -13.64 2.56 -5.26
CA LEU A 245 -13.04 3.44 -4.24
C LEU A 245 -12.24 4.58 -4.89
N PHE A 246 -11.41 4.26 -5.88
CA PHE A 246 -10.62 5.27 -6.59
C PHE A 246 -11.51 6.27 -7.35
N ARG A 247 -12.60 5.81 -7.97
CA ARG A 247 -13.57 6.70 -8.62
C ARG A 247 -14.23 7.66 -7.64
N GLU A 248 -14.48 7.23 -6.41
CA GLU A 248 -14.99 8.13 -5.37
C GLU A 248 -13.94 9.15 -4.93
N GLU A 249 -12.69 8.73 -4.77
CA GLU A 249 -11.56 9.62 -4.47
C GLU A 249 -11.31 10.64 -5.57
N GLU A 250 -11.28 10.22 -6.84
CA GLU A 250 -11.14 11.13 -7.99
C GLU A 250 -12.30 12.12 -8.10
N LYS A 251 -13.54 11.69 -7.86
CA LYS A 251 -14.68 12.62 -7.82
C LYS A 251 -14.47 13.69 -6.76
N LYS A 252 -14.04 13.30 -5.55
CA LYS A 252 -13.75 14.25 -4.46
C LYS A 252 -12.61 15.20 -4.86
N LEU A 253 -11.56 14.68 -5.47
CA LEU A 253 -10.39 15.45 -5.89
C LEU A 253 -10.71 16.42 -7.04
N ALA A 254 -11.48 15.99 -8.03
CA ALA A 254 -11.95 16.82 -9.13
C ALA A 254 -12.83 17.98 -8.63
N VAL A 255 -13.76 17.68 -7.71
CA VAL A 255 -14.60 18.70 -7.05
C VAL A 255 -13.71 19.67 -6.25
N SER A 256 -12.76 19.17 -5.47
CA SER A 256 -11.80 20.00 -4.73
C SER A 256 -11.00 20.92 -5.65
N ASN A 257 -10.47 20.39 -6.74
CA ASN A 257 -9.68 21.15 -7.72
C ASN A 257 -10.51 22.23 -8.41
N PHE A 258 -11.79 21.95 -8.69
CA PHE A 258 -12.72 22.93 -9.24
C PHE A 258 -12.97 24.09 -8.27
N PHE A 259 -13.19 23.82 -6.98
CA PHE A 259 -13.37 24.91 -6.01
C PHE A 259 -12.07 25.64 -5.68
N GLN A 260 -10.93 24.96 -5.76
CA GLN A 260 -9.61 25.58 -5.68
C GLN A 260 -9.37 26.57 -6.81
N SER A 261 -9.73 26.19 -8.05
CA SER A 261 -9.62 27.09 -9.19
C SER A 261 -10.59 28.27 -9.05
N LEU A 262 -11.81 28.06 -8.56
CA LEU A 262 -12.74 29.17 -8.27
C LEU A 262 -12.18 30.18 -7.26
N ASN A 263 -11.39 29.74 -6.27
CA ASN A 263 -10.81 30.62 -5.26
C ASN A 263 -9.33 30.98 -5.51
N CYS A 264 -8.87 30.92 -6.76
CA CYS A 264 -7.53 31.38 -7.12
C CYS A 264 -7.51 32.87 -7.48
N SER A 265 -6.31 33.45 -7.50
CA SER A 265 -6.10 34.87 -7.82
C SER A 265 -6.51 35.24 -9.24
N GLN A 266 -6.42 34.31 -10.20
CA GLN A 266 -6.80 34.54 -11.59
C GLN A 266 -8.30 34.86 -11.76
N TYR A 267 -9.15 34.24 -10.94
CA TYR A 267 -10.60 34.49 -10.92
C TYR A 267 -11.03 35.41 -9.78
N GLY A 268 -10.08 36.10 -9.14
CA GLY A 268 -10.35 37.12 -8.14
C GLY A 268 -10.93 36.61 -6.83
N TYR A 269 -10.62 35.36 -6.44
CA TYR A 269 -11.12 34.74 -5.19
C TYR A 269 -12.66 34.72 -5.13
N LEU A 270 -13.30 34.12 -6.13
CA LEU A 270 -14.74 34.24 -6.35
C LEU A 270 -15.58 33.77 -5.15
N LEU A 271 -15.16 32.70 -4.45
CA LEU A 271 -15.88 32.21 -3.28
C LEU A 271 -15.88 33.26 -2.16
N ASP A 272 -14.73 33.88 -1.90
CA ASP A 272 -14.59 34.95 -0.92
C ASP A 272 -15.47 36.16 -1.28
N GLN A 273 -15.51 36.54 -2.56
CA GLN A 273 -16.36 37.64 -3.04
C GLN A 273 -17.86 37.36 -2.85
N MET A 274 -18.29 36.12 -3.12
CA MET A 274 -19.67 35.70 -2.93
C MET A 274 -20.06 35.69 -1.46
N ALA A 275 -19.18 35.20 -0.58
CA ALA A 275 -19.40 35.21 0.87
C ALA A 275 -19.44 36.64 1.45
N TYR A 276 -18.51 37.50 1.02
CA TYR A 276 -18.51 38.91 1.39
C TYR A 276 -19.82 39.59 0.94
N SER A 277 -20.24 39.34 -0.30
CA SER A 277 -21.48 39.88 -0.85
C SER A 277 -22.72 39.38 -0.09
N GLU A 278 -22.79 38.09 0.27
CA GLU A 278 -23.88 37.54 1.11
C GLU A 278 -24.00 38.30 2.43
N LYS A 279 -22.87 38.54 3.11
CA LYS A 279 -22.82 39.27 4.39
C LYS A 279 -23.29 40.71 4.24
N GLN A 280 -22.83 41.42 3.20
CA GLN A 280 -23.25 42.81 2.93
C GLN A 280 -24.74 42.89 2.60
N LEU A 281 -25.26 41.96 1.80
CA LEU A 281 -26.67 41.89 1.47
C LEU A 281 -27.54 41.61 2.70
N GLN A 282 -27.06 40.77 3.61
CA GLN A 282 -27.73 40.52 4.88
C GLN A 282 -27.78 41.77 5.76
N MET A 283 -26.67 42.52 5.87
CA MET A 283 -26.63 43.80 6.57
C MET A 283 -27.57 44.85 5.96
N LEU A 284 -27.62 44.94 4.62
CA LEU A 284 -28.53 45.86 3.92
C LEU A 284 -30.00 45.51 4.19
N LYS A 285 -30.33 44.22 4.20
CA LYS A 285 -31.68 43.73 4.53
C LYS A 285 -32.06 44.06 5.97
N GLU A 286 -31.13 43.87 6.92
CA GLU A 286 -31.34 44.23 8.34
C GLU A 286 -31.57 45.74 8.53
N LYS A 287 -30.94 46.58 7.70
CA LYS A 287 -31.18 48.03 7.64
C LYS A 287 -32.47 48.43 6.91
N GLY A 288 -33.26 47.47 6.43
CA GLY A 288 -34.52 47.72 5.73
C GLY A 288 -34.37 48.23 4.30
N TYR A 289 -33.19 48.08 3.69
CA TYR A 289 -32.97 48.48 2.30
C TYR A 289 -33.77 47.59 1.34
N GLN A 290 -34.50 48.22 0.41
CA GLN A 290 -35.22 47.52 -0.65
C GLN A 290 -34.47 47.69 -1.97
N PHE A 291 -34.17 46.57 -2.61
CA PHE A 291 -33.54 46.56 -3.92
C PHE A 291 -34.57 46.90 -5.00
N PRO A 292 -34.20 47.70 -6.03
CA PRO A 292 -35.06 47.91 -7.20
C PRO A 292 -35.38 46.57 -7.89
N GLU A 293 -36.59 46.46 -8.45
CA GLU A 293 -37.06 45.22 -9.11
C GLU A 293 -36.10 44.76 -10.22
N GLU A 294 -35.45 45.70 -10.92
CA GLU A 294 -34.52 45.42 -12.02
C GLU A 294 -33.26 44.67 -11.57
N VAL A 295 -32.89 44.76 -10.29
CA VAL A 295 -31.66 44.17 -9.73
C VAL A 295 -31.92 43.20 -8.58
N GLU A 296 -33.19 42.93 -8.24
CA GLU A 296 -33.57 42.01 -7.15
C GLU A 296 -33.07 40.56 -7.39
N SER A 297 -32.85 40.19 -8.65
CA SER A 297 -32.31 38.88 -9.03
C SER A 297 -30.87 38.64 -8.53
N ILE A 298 -30.07 39.70 -8.36
CA ILE A 298 -28.66 39.60 -7.93
C ILE A 298 -28.56 39.07 -6.48
N PRO A 299 -29.19 39.71 -5.46
CA PRO A 299 -29.11 39.22 -4.10
C PRO A 299 -29.76 37.85 -3.92
N LEU A 300 -30.78 37.52 -4.73
CA LEU A 300 -31.37 36.19 -4.76
C LEU A 300 -30.35 35.14 -5.25
N THR A 301 -29.67 35.43 -6.36
CA THR A 301 -28.67 34.52 -6.96
C THR A 301 -27.51 34.25 -6.02
N ILE A 302 -26.98 35.30 -5.37
CA ILE A 302 -25.89 35.16 -4.40
C ILE A 302 -26.33 34.29 -3.22
N ARG A 303 -27.54 34.50 -2.70
CA ARG A 303 -28.10 33.68 -1.61
C ARG A 303 -28.31 32.23 -2.03
N MET A 304 -28.81 31.99 -3.24
CA MET A 304 -28.99 30.64 -3.78
C MET A 304 -27.64 29.92 -3.96
N PHE A 305 -26.62 30.62 -4.46
CA PHE A 305 -25.27 30.08 -4.59
C PHE A 305 -24.67 29.72 -3.23
N MET A 306 -24.76 30.61 -2.24
CA MET A 306 -24.27 30.34 -0.89
C MET A 306 -25.01 29.19 -0.21
N ARG A 307 -26.33 29.06 -0.44
CA ARG A 307 -27.11 27.90 0.03
C ARG A 307 -26.64 26.61 -0.62
N PHE A 308 -26.41 26.62 -1.94
CA PHE A 308 -25.86 25.48 -2.67
C PHE A 308 -24.50 25.04 -2.09
N LEU A 309 -23.59 25.97 -1.82
CA LEU A 309 -22.30 25.65 -1.19
C LEU A 309 -22.49 24.96 0.17
N LYS A 310 -23.36 25.51 1.03
CA LYS A 310 -23.69 24.93 2.35
C LYS A 310 -24.29 23.52 2.23
N GLU A 311 -25.19 23.29 1.27
CA GLU A 311 -25.80 21.98 1.02
C GLU A 311 -24.78 20.93 0.57
N TYR A 312 -23.76 21.33 -0.19
CA TYR A 312 -22.65 20.47 -0.63
C TYR A 312 -21.53 20.33 0.42
N GLY A 313 -21.73 20.87 1.63
CA GLY A 313 -20.77 20.76 2.73
C GLY A 313 -19.53 21.65 2.56
N ILE A 314 -19.63 22.71 1.75
CA ILE A 314 -18.58 23.67 1.47
C ILE A 314 -18.74 24.85 2.41
N PHE A 315 -17.76 25.07 3.29
CA PHE A 315 -17.84 26.07 4.34
C PHE A 315 -16.56 26.93 4.40
N PRO A 316 -16.69 28.21 4.77
CA PRO A 316 -15.55 29.02 5.12
C PRO A 316 -14.90 28.48 6.41
N ILE A 317 -13.56 28.56 6.49
CA ILE A 317 -12.78 28.09 7.64
C ILE A 317 -12.80 29.14 8.74
N GLU A 318 -12.55 30.40 8.38
CA GLU A 318 -12.61 31.54 9.28
C GLU A 318 -13.77 32.44 8.89
N THR A 319 -14.52 32.96 9.86
CA THR A 319 -15.67 33.83 9.58
C THR A 319 -15.50 35.13 10.35
N GLY A 320 -14.94 36.15 9.72
CA GLY A 320 -14.85 37.49 10.32
C GLY A 320 -13.80 38.39 9.71
N ASP A 321 -14.10 39.69 9.67
CA ASP A 321 -13.14 40.78 9.41
C ASP A 321 -12.36 41.12 10.70
N SER A 322 -12.06 40.12 11.53
CA SER A 322 -11.51 40.29 12.86
C SER A 322 -9.99 40.33 12.82
N GLU A 323 -9.41 41.35 13.44
CA GLU A 323 -7.99 41.38 13.78
C GLU A 323 -7.72 40.34 14.87
N ARG A 324 -6.63 39.58 14.72
CA ARG A 324 -6.20 38.55 15.69
C ARG A 324 -4.69 38.47 15.78
N GLU A 325 -4.20 37.96 16.90
CA GLU A 325 -2.80 37.59 17.04
C GLU A 325 -2.56 36.18 16.49
N ILE A 326 -1.50 36.01 15.70
CA ILE A 326 -1.01 34.70 15.26
C ILE A 326 0.43 34.47 15.72
N SER A 327 0.75 33.23 16.06
CA SER A 327 2.11 32.76 16.32
C SER A 327 2.72 32.08 15.08
N LEU A 328 4.02 31.79 15.12
CA LEU A 328 4.71 31.04 14.07
C LEU A 328 4.07 29.67 13.78
N ASP A 329 3.57 28.97 14.80
CA ASP A 329 2.90 27.67 14.64
C ASP A 329 1.56 27.83 13.89
N ALA A 330 0.82 28.90 14.17
CA ALA A 330 -0.44 29.19 13.49
C ALA A 330 -0.25 29.51 11.99
N CYS A 331 0.92 30.00 11.57
CA CYS A 331 1.25 30.25 10.16
C CYS A 331 1.30 28.97 9.31
N GLN A 332 1.40 27.77 9.89
CA GLN A 332 1.32 26.54 9.11
C GLN A 332 -0.07 26.37 8.45
N ASN A 333 -1.10 26.93 9.10
CA ASN A 333 -2.51 26.75 8.75
C ASN A 333 -3.10 27.94 7.97
N CYS A 334 -2.34 29.01 7.72
CA CYS A 334 -2.79 30.18 6.96
C CYS A 334 -1.69 30.71 6.03
N ASP A 335 -2.09 31.43 4.98
CA ASP A 335 -1.17 32.16 4.11
C ASP A 335 -0.94 33.55 4.71
N TYR A 336 0.15 33.69 5.47
CA TYR A 336 0.56 34.94 6.10
C TYR A 336 1.33 35.84 5.13
N SER A 337 0.95 37.11 5.07
CA SER A 337 1.64 38.16 4.33
C SER A 337 2.04 39.30 5.27
N GLY A 338 3.33 39.44 5.54
CA GLY A 338 3.90 40.45 6.43
C GLY A 338 5.38 40.21 6.70
N SER A 339 5.91 40.86 7.74
CA SER A 339 7.31 40.73 8.17
C SER A 339 7.58 39.35 8.80
N PRO A 340 8.80 38.79 8.67
CA PRO A 340 9.13 37.46 9.21
C PRO A 340 9.11 37.44 10.75
N PHE A 341 8.78 36.28 11.33
CA PHE A 341 8.91 36.03 12.77
C PHE A 341 10.39 35.79 13.10
N LEU A 342 10.92 36.49 14.10
CA LEU A 342 12.29 36.44 14.58
C LEU A 342 12.46 35.43 15.74
N THR A 343 11.38 35.12 16.46
CA THR A 343 11.37 34.17 17.58
C THR A 343 10.10 33.31 17.58
N GLU A 344 10.16 32.09 18.16
CA GLU A 344 9.01 31.17 18.20
C GLU A 344 7.84 31.70 19.06
N ASP A 345 8.14 32.54 20.06
CA ASP A 345 7.15 33.16 20.95
C ASP A 345 6.57 34.48 20.41
N GLU A 346 7.07 34.96 19.26
CA GLU A 346 6.59 36.20 18.67
C GLU A 346 5.15 36.05 18.16
N LYS A 347 4.33 37.03 18.51
CA LYS A 347 2.94 37.14 18.06
C LYS A 347 2.77 38.40 17.22
N LYS A 348 2.05 38.26 16.12
CA LYS A 348 1.77 39.38 15.20
C LYS A 348 0.28 39.59 15.05
N ASN A 349 -0.13 40.85 15.07
CA ASN A 349 -1.49 41.25 14.76
C ASN A 349 -1.72 41.16 13.26
N VAL A 350 -2.74 40.42 12.88
CA VAL A 350 -3.11 40.20 11.48
C VAL A 350 -4.59 40.42 11.29
N ARG A 351 -4.96 40.90 10.11
CA ARG A 351 -6.33 40.96 9.62
C ARG A 351 -6.59 39.84 8.64
N ILE A 352 -7.74 39.21 8.75
CA ILE A 352 -8.20 38.19 7.80
C ILE A 352 -8.59 38.89 6.49
N VAL A 353 -7.92 38.52 5.40
CA VAL A 353 -8.20 39.00 4.04
C VAL A 353 -9.07 38.00 3.28
N SER A 354 -8.86 36.71 3.52
CA SER A 354 -9.66 35.61 2.98
C SER A 354 -9.95 34.60 4.08
N SER A 355 -11.19 34.14 4.12
CA SER A 355 -11.71 33.19 5.11
C SER A 355 -11.11 31.79 4.98
N GLY A 356 -10.58 31.44 3.80
CA GLY A 356 -10.25 30.05 3.47
C GLY A 356 -11.50 29.16 3.38
N TRP A 357 -11.41 28.05 2.68
CA TRP A 357 -12.56 27.19 2.37
C TRP A 357 -12.24 25.71 2.58
N LYS A 358 -13.24 24.94 3.00
CA LYS A 358 -13.15 23.48 3.14
C LYS A 358 -14.41 22.77 2.64
N ILE A 359 -14.24 21.52 2.19
CA ILE A 359 -15.33 20.58 1.87
C ILE A 359 -15.16 19.32 2.70
N GLY A 360 -16.02 19.13 3.71
CA GLY A 360 -15.79 18.11 4.75
C GLY A 360 -14.42 18.32 5.44
N ASP A 361 -13.53 17.34 5.33
CA ASP A 361 -12.15 17.40 5.86
C ASP A 361 -11.11 17.88 4.84
N ILE A 362 -11.50 18.17 3.59
CA ILE A 362 -10.59 18.58 2.52
C ILE A 362 -10.46 20.10 2.51
N LEU A 363 -9.23 20.59 2.60
CA LEU A 363 -8.89 22.00 2.50
C LEU A 363 -8.94 22.46 1.03
N ILE A 364 -9.85 23.37 0.70
CA ILE A 364 -9.94 24.02 -0.61
C ILE A 364 -8.93 25.15 -0.68
N SER A 365 -8.97 26.09 0.27
CA SER A 365 -8.02 27.21 0.31
C SER A 365 -7.67 27.54 1.75
N LYS A 366 -6.40 27.88 1.99
CA LYS A 366 -5.96 28.39 3.28
C LYS A 366 -6.57 29.78 3.52
N PRO A 367 -6.92 30.12 4.77
CA PRO A 367 -7.19 31.50 5.13
C PRO A 367 -5.98 32.36 4.81
N ARG A 368 -6.20 33.56 4.26
CA ARG A 368 -5.14 34.54 4.01
C ARG A 368 -5.23 35.63 5.05
N VAL A 369 -4.10 35.94 5.68
CA VAL A 369 -4.01 36.94 6.74
C VAL A 369 -2.87 37.92 6.43
N GLU A 370 -3.12 39.21 6.64
CA GLU A 370 -2.14 40.28 6.42
C GLU A 370 -1.80 40.98 7.73
N GLU A 371 -0.51 41.23 7.96
CA GLU A 371 -0.04 41.95 9.14
C GLU A 371 -0.63 43.37 9.19
N THR A 372 -1.29 43.70 10.30
CA THR A 372 -1.72 45.07 10.58
C THR A 372 -0.63 45.76 11.37
N SER A 373 -0.03 46.79 10.78
CA SER A 373 0.84 47.69 11.51
C SER A 373 0.04 48.31 12.65
N SER A 374 0.43 48.02 13.90
CA SER A 374 -0.13 48.66 15.07
C SER A 374 -0.02 50.17 14.89
N ALA A 375 -1.16 50.86 14.82
CA ALA A 375 -1.22 52.30 14.82
C ALA A 375 -0.58 52.84 16.11
N ARG A 376 0.70 53.20 16.01
CA ARG A 376 1.44 54.11 16.88
C ARG A 376 2.37 54.99 16.05
N ASP A 377 1.91 55.42 14.87
CA ASP A 377 2.40 56.63 14.23
C ASP A 377 1.23 57.62 14.20
N SER A 378 1.00 58.24 15.34
CA SER A 378 0.20 59.45 15.48
C SER A 378 0.89 60.28 16.56
N LEU A 379 1.43 61.42 16.13
CA LEU A 379 2.15 62.47 16.88
C LEU A 379 3.68 62.30 16.87
N GLU A 380 4.33 62.89 15.86
CA GLU A 380 4.82 64.27 15.92
C GLU A 380 4.75 64.95 14.55
#